data_AF-A0A956Q501-F1
#
_entry.id   AF-A0A956Q501-F1
#
_cell.length_a   1.000
_cell.length_b   1.000
_cell.length_c   1.000
_cell.angle_alpha   90.00
_cell.angle_beta   90.00
_cell.angle_gamma   90.00
#
_symmetry.space_group_name_H-M   'P 1'
#
loop_
_entity.id
_entity.type
_entity.pdbx_description
1 polymer ?
#
loop_
_entity_poly.entity_id
_entity_poly.type
_entity_poly.pdbx_seq_one_letter_code
_entity_poly.pdbx_strand_id
1 'polypeptide(L)'
;MLTINSWRFTASMVIMALGMWLLGLCYTVAWSNDTGQPKNVAPLMLFQDDFETLKAVEAAFNQGPVKGYIHAANQTTDTFVFTYVDAKDPAKIRNVSLIPKSIAVWKQFKDLTRFDEIAVTGQLLSRPVPQAHILVDKLEVIQHWPSTGLNESSYTNPPNWNELLLQNNSLVGKVHAVAGSGSVLMFDYQQTVVPVIVYEPELTKNLWRGDKVELTLSLVPSPDKPAHLMLENDGENNPVKLIKSVRDLEKQPLSVEGPLVRFPKNPIYKDGAWAIEYTDEDQVTWNFILQGKDGDEQQQAIDQFCQRLWEDLAAPLEEGHKEGFMLGRQKYVHPSTKIKATGLARQTNPSQPNPILMIDPDTLEQAE
;
A
#
# COMPACT_ATOMS: atom_id res chain seq x y z
N MET A 1 2.48 70.69 22.88
CA MET A 1 1.12 70.65 23.46
C MET A 1 0.14 70.94 22.34
N LEU A 2 -0.54 69.92 21.81
CA LEU A 2 -1.66 70.10 20.91
C LEU A 2 -2.60 68.91 21.03
N THR A 3 -3.87 69.27 20.99
CA THR A 3 -5.02 68.61 21.59
C THR A 3 -5.72 67.63 20.65
N ILE A 4 -6.55 66.82 21.31
CA ILE A 4 -7.33 65.65 20.92
C ILE A 4 -8.60 65.99 20.09
N ASN A 5 -9.14 64.94 19.42
CA ASN A 5 -10.50 64.72 18.87
C ASN A 5 -10.83 65.29 17.48
N SER A 6 -11.57 64.62 16.58
CA SER A 6 -12.31 63.35 16.61
C SER A 6 -12.91 63.06 15.21
N TRP A 7 -12.97 61.77 14.82
CA TRP A 7 -14.05 61.09 14.09
C TRP A 7 -14.33 61.34 12.59
N ARG A 8 -14.17 60.27 11.78
CA ARG A 8 -15.21 59.48 11.06
C ARG A 8 -14.65 58.92 9.73
N PHE A 9 -14.48 57.61 9.65
CA PHE A 9 -14.38 56.87 8.39
C PHE A 9 -15.45 55.77 8.38
N THR A 10 -16.22 55.74 7.31
CA THR A 10 -17.36 54.84 7.07
C THR A 10 -16.91 53.45 6.65
N ALA A 11 -17.54 52.45 7.26
CA ALA A 11 -17.41 51.03 6.93
C ALA A 11 -18.23 50.65 5.68
N SER A 12 -17.76 49.66 4.94
CA SER A 12 -18.54 48.89 3.97
C SER A 12 -17.98 47.48 3.91
N MET A 13 -18.66 46.52 4.53
CA MET A 13 -18.51 45.07 4.27
C MET A 13 -19.52 44.30 5.11
N VAL A 14 -20.65 43.89 4.53
CA VAL A 14 -21.56 42.87 5.08
C VAL A 14 -22.40 42.24 3.94
N ILE A 15 -22.26 40.91 3.81
CA ILE A 15 -23.21 39.87 3.34
C ILE A 15 -23.61 39.81 1.85
N MET A 16 -23.33 38.65 1.23
CA MET A 16 -24.39 37.79 0.69
C MET A 16 -23.93 36.34 0.51
N ALA A 17 -24.69 35.44 1.14
CA ALA A 17 -24.67 34.00 0.97
C ALA A 17 -25.97 33.56 0.25
N LEU A 18 -25.92 32.37 -0.32
CA LEU A 18 -27.01 31.48 -0.77
C LEU A 18 -27.62 31.70 -2.16
N GLY A 19 -27.56 30.61 -2.95
CA GLY A 19 -28.59 30.25 -3.93
C GLY A 19 -28.07 29.55 -5.18
N MET A 20 -28.16 28.22 -5.25
CA MET A 20 -29.01 27.49 -6.22
C MET A 20 -28.67 26.00 -6.30
N TRP A 21 -29.74 25.20 -6.19
CA TRP A 21 -29.84 23.77 -6.48
C TRP A 21 -30.60 23.58 -7.80
N LEU A 22 -30.37 22.42 -8.44
CA LEU A 22 -31.20 21.67 -9.42
C LEU A 22 -31.16 22.02 -10.92
N LEU A 23 -30.60 21.08 -11.70
CA LEU A 23 -31.23 20.22 -12.74
C LEU A 23 -30.08 19.35 -13.31
N GLY A 24 -30.09 18.01 -13.41
CA GLY A 24 -31.19 17.06 -13.50
C GLY A 24 -31.44 16.67 -14.96
N LEU A 25 -30.62 15.77 -15.54
CA LEU A 25 -30.98 15.07 -16.79
C LEU A 25 -30.34 13.68 -16.88
N CYS A 26 -31.23 12.74 -17.14
CA CYS A 26 -31.16 11.29 -17.20
C CYS A 26 -30.07 10.69 -18.09
N TYR A 27 -29.51 9.56 -17.64
CA TYR A 27 -29.38 8.37 -18.48
C TYR A 27 -29.82 7.13 -17.69
N THR A 28 -30.95 6.59 -18.08
CA THR A 28 -31.33 5.18 -17.90
C THR A 28 -30.50 4.35 -18.87
N VAL A 29 -29.79 3.33 -18.37
CA VAL A 29 -29.34 2.20 -19.20
C VAL A 29 -29.87 0.93 -18.58
N ALA A 30 -30.54 0.18 -19.43
CA ALA A 30 -31.32 -1.01 -19.15
C ALA A 30 -30.50 -2.13 -18.49
N TRP A 31 -31.17 -2.84 -17.60
CA TRP A 31 -30.84 -4.20 -17.24
C TRP A 31 -30.98 -5.12 -18.45
N SER A 32 -29.96 -5.92 -18.72
CA SER A 32 -30.06 -7.15 -19.50
C SER A 32 -29.33 -8.23 -18.70
N ASN A 33 -30.04 -9.33 -18.47
CA ASN A 33 -29.57 -10.54 -17.81
C ASN A 33 -28.51 -11.27 -18.66
N ASP A 34 -27.83 -12.19 -17.99
CA ASP A 34 -27.17 -13.38 -18.56
C ASP A 34 -25.72 -13.23 -19.06
N THR A 35 -24.79 -13.15 -18.10
CA THR A 35 -23.55 -13.96 -18.12
C THR A 35 -23.16 -14.20 -16.66
N GLY A 36 -23.25 -15.44 -16.20
CA GLY A 36 -22.91 -15.85 -14.83
C GLY A 36 -21.40 -15.79 -14.53
N GLN A 37 -20.76 -14.63 -14.73
CA GLN A 37 -19.41 -14.36 -14.27
C GLN A 37 -19.43 -13.27 -13.19
N PRO A 38 -18.64 -13.41 -12.11
CA PRO A 38 -18.47 -12.32 -11.16
C PRO A 38 -17.83 -11.16 -11.90
N LYS A 39 -18.49 -9.99 -11.90
CA LYS A 39 -17.88 -8.73 -12.32
C LYS A 39 -16.53 -8.61 -11.64
N ASN A 40 -15.48 -8.46 -12.46
CA ASN A 40 -14.16 -8.03 -12.04
C ASN A 40 -14.32 -6.92 -10.99
N VAL A 41 -14.03 -7.26 -9.74
CA VAL A 41 -13.97 -6.28 -8.67
C VAL A 41 -12.80 -5.38 -9.04
N ALA A 42 -13.04 -4.08 -9.18
CA ALA A 42 -11.99 -3.13 -9.45
C ALA A 42 -10.79 -3.41 -8.52
N PRO A 43 -9.53 -3.37 -9.01
CA PRO A 43 -8.38 -3.52 -8.14
C PRO A 43 -8.53 -2.53 -6.99
N LEU A 44 -8.39 -3.02 -5.75
CA LEU A 44 -8.51 -2.22 -4.52
C LEU A 44 -7.73 -0.90 -4.73
N MET A 45 -8.45 0.20 -4.96
CA MET A 45 -7.88 1.53 -5.00
C MET A 45 -7.57 1.89 -3.56
N LEU A 46 -6.31 1.67 -3.18
CA LEU A 46 -5.80 2.09 -1.89
C LEU A 46 -5.33 3.54 -2.04
N PHE A 47 -5.66 4.39 -1.06
CA PHE A 47 -5.08 5.73 -0.85
C PHE A 47 -5.73 6.94 -1.55
N GLN A 48 -7.04 7.12 -1.44
CA GLN A 48 -7.61 8.47 -1.49
C GLN A 48 -8.24 8.84 -0.14
N ASP A 49 -7.55 9.73 0.56
CA ASP A 49 -7.95 10.21 1.86
C ASP A 49 -8.77 11.50 1.73
N ASP A 50 -10.07 11.40 1.47
CA ASP A 50 -10.97 12.56 1.56
C ASP A 50 -11.57 12.72 2.98
N PHE A 51 -11.95 13.97 3.31
CA PHE A 51 -12.49 14.36 4.61
C PHE A 51 -13.85 13.72 4.90
N GLU A 52 -14.66 13.49 3.86
CA GLU A 52 -15.99 12.89 4.00
C GLU A 52 -15.92 11.41 4.37
N THR A 53 -14.89 10.70 3.90
CA THR A 53 -14.64 9.31 4.28
C THR A 53 -14.22 9.19 5.75
N LEU A 54 -13.48 10.15 6.31
CA LEU A 54 -13.15 10.15 7.74
C LEU A 54 -14.37 10.31 8.64
N LYS A 55 -15.33 11.16 8.26
CA LYS A 55 -16.62 11.26 8.97
C LYS A 55 -17.39 9.95 8.92
N ALA A 56 -17.35 9.24 7.79
CA ALA A 56 -18.01 7.95 7.67
C ALA A 56 -17.37 6.91 8.61
N VAL A 57 -16.04 6.88 8.71
CA VAL A 57 -15.30 6.05 9.67
C VAL A 57 -15.72 6.41 11.10
N GLU A 58 -15.65 7.69 11.48
CA GLU A 58 -16.02 8.15 12.83
C GLU A 58 -17.47 7.78 13.17
N ALA A 59 -18.40 8.00 12.24
CA ALA A 59 -19.80 7.65 12.41
C ALA A 59 -20.01 6.13 12.58
N ALA A 60 -19.24 5.29 11.88
CA ALA A 60 -19.29 3.84 12.02
C ALA A 60 -18.83 3.40 13.42
N PHE A 61 -17.71 3.95 13.92
CA PHE A 61 -17.20 3.64 15.25
C PHE A 61 -18.13 4.10 16.39
N ASN A 62 -18.92 5.15 16.16
CA ASN A 62 -19.94 5.61 17.11
C ASN A 62 -21.18 4.69 17.19
N GLN A 63 -21.38 3.80 16.21
CA GLN A 63 -22.54 2.90 16.15
C GLN A 63 -22.27 1.51 16.76
N GLY A 64 -21.01 1.17 17.04
CA GLY A 64 -20.63 -0.12 17.59
C GLY A 64 -19.33 -0.67 16.99
N PRO A 65 -19.10 -1.99 17.08
CA PRO A 65 -17.94 -2.63 16.48
C PRO A 65 -17.93 -2.45 14.96
N VAL A 66 -16.79 -2.02 14.41
CA VAL A 66 -16.58 -1.81 12.98
C VAL A 66 -15.81 -2.99 12.39
N LYS A 67 -16.38 -3.61 11.36
CA LYS A 67 -15.76 -4.73 10.63
C LYS A 67 -14.80 -4.25 9.54
N GLY A 68 -13.75 -5.02 9.31
CA GLY A 68 -12.79 -4.79 8.24
C GLY A 68 -11.63 -5.76 8.32
N TYR A 69 -10.52 -5.43 7.67
CA TYR A 69 -9.38 -6.34 7.53
C TYR A 69 -8.09 -5.71 8.02
N ILE A 70 -7.15 -6.52 8.51
CA ILE A 70 -5.80 -6.06 8.79
C ILE A 70 -5.06 -5.80 7.48
N HIS A 71 -4.73 -4.54 7.23
CA HIS A 71 -3.89 -4.13 6.09
C HIS A 71 -2.42 -4.47 6.31
N ALA A 72 -1.93 -4.29 7.54
CA ALA A 72 -0.57 -4.55 7.94
C ALA A 72 -0.53 -4.89 9.44
N ALA A 73 0.25 -5.89 9.80
CA ALA A 73 0.56 -6.24 11.17
C ALA A 73 2.07 -6.48 11.27
N ASN A 74 2.77 -5.68 12.06
CA ASN A 74 4.17 -5.88 12.38
C ASN A 74 4.33 -5.87 13.89
N GLN A 75 4.56 -7.05 14.45
CA GLN A 75 4.67 -7.26 15.90
C GLN A 75 6.00 -6.72 16.46
N THR A 76 7.05 -6.66 15.64
CA THR A 76 8.37 -6.14 16.05
C THR A 76 8.34 -4.63 16.22
N THR A 77 7.58 -3.94 15.37
CA THR A 77 7.45 -2.47 15.39
C THR A 77 6.13 -1.98 16.01
N ASP A 78 5.35 -2.88 16.61
CA ASP A 78 4.02 -2.60 17.18
C ASP A 78 3.09 -1.82 16.23
N THR A 79 3.19 -2.10 14.93
CA THR A 79 2.47 -1.36 13.89
C THR A 79 1.33 -2.19 13.33
N PHE A 80 0.10 -1.71 13.51
CA PHE A 80 -1.10 -2.38 13.04
C PHE A 80 -1.97 -1.39 12.28
N VAL A 81 -2.33 -1.73 11.04
CA VAL A 81 -3.16 -0.90 10.17
C VAL A 81 -4.41 -1.69 9.81
N PHE A 82 -5.56 -1.08 10.05
CA PHE A 82 -6.88 -1.60 9.74
C PHE A 82 -7.44 -0.94 8.48
N THR A 83 -7.99 -1.75 7.60
CA THR A 83 -8.73 -1.33 6.42
C THR A 83 -10.23 -1.35 6.73
N TYR A 84 -10.83 -0.18 6.84
CA TYR A 84 -12.27 0.03 6.82
C TYR A 84 -12.77 0.02 5.37
N VAL A 85 -13.90 -0.64 5.13
CA VAL A 85 -14.62 -0.63 3.86
C VAL A 85 -16.01 -0.07 4.10
N ASP A 86 -16.41 0.97 3.38
CA ASP A 86 -17.74 1.56 3.54
C ASP A 86 -18.81 0.55 3.11
N ALA A 87 -19.76 0.28 4.00
CA ALA A 87 -20.83 -0.68 3.77
C ALA A 87 -21.78 -0.26 2.62
N LYS A 88 -21.88 1.03 2.33
CA LYS A 88 -22.72 1.60 1.26
C LYS A 88 -21.97 1.69 -0.06
N ASP A 89 -20.64 1.75 -0.02
CA ASP A 89 -19.79 1.87 -1.20
C ASP A 89 -18.47 1.11 -0.99
N PRO A 90 -18.40 -0.18 -1.33
CA PRO A 90 -17.20 -0.99 -1.11
C PRO A 90 -15.95 -0.50 -1.88
N ALA A 91 -16.10 0.41 -2.84
CA ALA A 91 -14.96 1.05 -3.50
C ALA A 91 -14.30 2.10 -2.60
N LYS A 92 -14.99 2.59 -1.56
CA LYS A 92 -14.46 3.51 -0.56
C LYS A 92 -13.80 2.74 0.57
N ILE A 93 -12.49 2.81 0.58
CA ILE A 93 -11.64 2.07 1.50
C ILE A 93 -10.76 3.06 2.26
N ARG A 94 -10.63 2.87 3.57
CA ARG A 94 -9.77 3.71 4.41
C ARG A 94 -8.84 2.88 5.27
N ASN A 95 -7.56 3.25 5.27
CA ASN A 95 -6.58 2.71 6.20
C ASN A 95 -6.47 3.61 7.42
N VAL A 96 -6.57 3.01 8.61
CA VAL A 96 -6.42 3.67 9.91
C VAL A 96 -5.43 2.89 10.77
N SER A 97 -4.61 3.59 11.54
CA SER A 97 -3.68 2.97 12.48
C SER A 97 -4.43 2.53 13.75
N LEU A 98 -4.11 1.35 14.27
CA LEU A 98 -4.67 0.86 15.53
C LEU A 98 -3.69 1.10 16.67
N ILE A 99 -4.17 1.72 17.76
CA ILE A 99 -3.42 1.89 19.00
C ILE A 99 -4.16 1.12 20.09
N PRO A 100 -3.54 0.13 20.75
CA PRO A 100 -4.19 -0.59 21.85
C PRO A 100 -4.36 0.32 23.07
N LYS A 101 -5.55 0.34 23.67
CA LYS A 101 -5.80 1.11 24.91
C LYS A 101 -5.24 0.46 26.16
N SER A 102 -4.96 -0.84 26.12
CA SER A 102 -4.44 -1.60 27.25
C SER A 102 -3.50 -2.73 26.83
N ILE A 103 -2.70 -3.23 27.78
CA ILE A 103 -1.84 -4.41 27.58
C ILE A 103 -2.66 -5.64 27.15
N ALA A 104 -3.89 -5.78 27.64
CA ALA A 104 -4.77 -6.89 27.26
C ALA A 104 -5.15 -6.85 25.78
N VAL A 105 -5.48 -5.66 25.25
CA VAL A 105 -5.75 -5.45 23.82
C VAL A 105 -4.48 -5.64 22.99
N TRP A 106 -3.34 -5.13 23.46
CA TRP A 106 -2.07 -5.32 22.77
C TRP A 106 -1.67 -6.80 22.64
N LYS A 107 -1.95 -7.62 23.66
CA LYS A 107 -1.72 -9.07 23.55
C LYS A 107 -2.55 -9.72 22.43
N GLN A 108 -3.77 -9.25 22.19
CA GLN A 108 -4.60 -9.74 21.08
C GLN A 108 -4.02 -9.34 19.72
N PHE A 109 -3.37 -8.17 19.64
CA PHE A 109 -2.76 -7.70 18.40
C PHE A 109 -1.60 -8.61 17.95
N LYS A 110 -0.91 -9.26 18.89
CA LYS A 110 0.19 -10.18 18.57
C LYS A 110 -0.22 -11.40 17.76
N ASP A 111 -1.49 -11.77 17.79
CA ASP A 111 -1.96 -12.93 17.03
C ASP A 111 -2.54 -12.51 15.66
N LEU A 112 -2.59 -11.20 15.39
CA LEU A 112 -3.07 -10.68 14.11
C LEU A 112 -2.05 -10.86 13.01
N THR A 113 -2.55 -11.30 11.87
CA THR A 113 -1.82 -11.36 10.62
C THR A 113 -2.51 -10.51 9.55
N ARG A 114 -1.77 -10.21 8.48
CA ARG A 114 -2.33 -9.46 7.36
C ARG A 114 -3.51 -10.21 6.75
N PHE A 115 -4.57 -9.46 6.45
CA PHE A 115 -5.86 -9.92 5.93
C PHE A 115 -6.79 -10.62 6.91
N ASP A 116 -6.42 -10.77 8.19
CA ASP A 116 -7.38 -11.19 9.21
C ASP A 116 -8.59 -10.26 9.19
N GLU A 117 -9.78 -10.85 9.15
CA GLU A 117 -11.04 -10.13 9.30
C GLU A 117 -11.32 -9.94 10.78
N ILE A 118 -11.52 -8.70 11.19
CA ILE A 118 -11.71 -8.33 12.59
C ILE A 118 -12.90 -7.38 12.74
N ALA A 119 -13.47 -7.36 13.94
CA ALA A 119 -14.32 -6.29 14.43
C ALA A 119 -13.56 -5.48 15.50
N VAL A 120 -13.51 -4.16 15.32
CA VAL A 120 -12.82 -3.24 16.23
C VAL A 120 -13.84 -2.37 16.94
N THR A 121 -13.74 -2.27 18.26
CA THR A 121 -14.42 -1.25 19.06
C THR A 121 -13.38 -0.29 19.61
N GLY A 122 -13.63 1.01 19.48
CA GLY A 122 -12.71 2.04 19.89
C GLY A 122 -13.19 3.44 19.53
N GLN A 123 -12.29 4.39 19.67
CA GLN A 123 -12.55 5.79 19.32
C GLN A 123 -11.49 6.33 18.36
N LEU A 124 -11.93 7.12 17.39
CA LEU A 124 -11.03 7.89 16.55
C LEU A 124 -10.33 8.95 17.41
N LEU A 125 -9.00 9.02 17.32
CA LEU A 125 -8.22 10.03 17.99
C LEU A 125 -8.22 11.32 17.18
N SER A 126 -8.69 12.40 17.80
CA SER A 126 -8.53 13.74 17.23
C SER A 126 -7.09 14.20 17.42
N ARG A 127 -6.28 14.06 16.37
CA ARG A 127 -4.87 14.48 16.33
C ARG A 127 -4.59 15.14 14.98
N PRO A 128 -3.73 16.17 14.91
CA PRO A 128 -3.34 16.81 13.67
C PRO A 128 -2.29 15.97 12.92
N VAL A 129 -2.57 14.68 12.72
CA VAL A 129 -1.70 13.76 11.97
C VAL A 129 -2.41 13.32 10.70
N PRO A 130 -1.70 13.16 9.57
CA PRO A 130 -2.37 12.90 8.29
C PRO A 130 -3.08 11.53 8.23
N GLN A 131 -2.54 10.52 8.94
CA GLN A 131 -3.18 9.22 9.07
C GLN A 131 -4.02 9.15 10.35
N ALA A 132 -5.30 8.82 10.21
CA ALA A 132 -6.21 8.61 11.32
C ALA A 132 -5.78 7.43 12.20
N HIS A 133 -5.99 7.58 13.52
CA HIS A 133 -5.67 6.56 14.52
C HIS A 133 -6.91 6.19 15.33
N ILE A 134 -7.14 4.90 15.56
CA ILE A 134 -8.18 4.39 16.44
C ILE A 134 -7.52 3.93 17.75
N LEU A 135 -7.95 4.48 18.87
CA LEU A 135 -7.65 3.93 20.19
C LEU A 135 -8.61 2.76 20.46
N VAL A 136 -8.09 1.55 20.42
CA VAL A 136 -8.86 0.30 20.44
C VAL A 136 -9.15 -0.15 21.87
N ASP A 137 -10.44 -0.23 22.19
CA ASP A 137 -10.98 -0.74 23.45
C ASP A 137 -11.11 -2.26 23.44
N LYS A 138 -11.58 -2.82 22.32
CA LYS A 138 -11.82 -4.25 22.14
C LYS A 138 -11.57 -4.65 20.69
N LEU A 139 -10.99 -5.82 20.50
CA LEU A 139 -10.85 -6.47 19.21
C LEU A 139 -11.49 -7.86 19.26
N GLU A 140 -12.11 -8.25 18.16
CA GLU A 140 -12.64 -9.60 17.95
C GLU A 140 -12.18 -10.08 16.58
N VAL A 141 -11.48 -11.20 16.52
CA VAL A 141 -11.14 -11.83 15.25
C VAL A 141 -12.36 -12.59 14.75
N ILE A 142 -12.87 -12.18 13.59
CA ILE A 142 -14.01 -12.84 12.93
C ILE A 142 -13.50 -14.04 12.15
N GLN A 143 -12.43 -13.84 11.38
CA GLN A 143 -11.82 -14.88 10.57
C GLN A 143 -10.33 -14.62 10.46
N HIS A 144 -9.53 -15.62 10.84
CA HIS A 144 -8.12 -15.62 10.45
C HIS A 144 -8.02 -15.86 8.95
N TRP A 145 -7.26 -15.01 8.26
CA TRP A 145 -6.83 -15.37 6.92
C TRP A 145 -5.94 -16.61 7.06
N PRO A 146 -6.05 -17.62 6.17
CA PRO A 146 -5.15 -18.76 6.24
C PRO A 146 -3.73 -18.21 6.25
N SER A 147 -3.06 -18.33 7.40
CA SER A 147 -1.64 -18.09 7.46
C SER A 147 -1.09 -18.98 6.36
N THR A 148 -0.34 -18.36 5.46
CA THR A 148 0.35 -19.02 4.37
C THR A 148 1.44 -19.99 4.90
N GLY A 149 1.41 -20.35 6.18
CA GLY A 149 2.51 -20.92 6.95
C GLY A 149 3.66 -19.93 7.12
N LEU A 150 3.50 -18.70 6.65
CA LEU A 150 4.56 -17.71 6.60
C LEU A 150 4.73 -17.11 7.99
N ASN A 151 5.82 -17.49 8.66
CA ASN A 151 6.28 -16.69 9.78
C ASN A 151 6.87 -15.39 9.22
N GLU A 152 6.06 -14.34 9.14
CA GLU A 152 6.50 -13.00 8.74
C GLU A 152 7.60 -12.46 9.68
N SER A 153 7.85 -13.08 10.85
CA SER A 153 9.00 -12.74 11.70
C SER A 153 10.37 -13.07 11.08
N SER A 154 10.41 -13.79 9.96
CA SER A 154 11.63 -14.03 9.18
C SER A 154 11.98 -12.88 8.24
N TYR A 155 11.06 -11.93 8.02
CA TYR A 155 11.38 -10.67 7.34
C TYR A 155 12.19 -9.79 8.27
N THR A 156 13.39 -9.47 7.78
CA THR A 156 14.27 -8.38 8.18
C THR A 156 13.93 -7.69 9.50
N ASN A 157 14.85 -7.81 10.46
CA ASN A 157 14.97 -6.80 11.49
C ASN A 157 14.99 -5.44 10.77
N PRO A 158 14.05 -4.52 11.06
CA PRO A 158 14.07 -3.20 10.45
C PRO A 158 15.47 -2.60 10.65
N PRO A 159 16.00 -1.85 9.66
CA PRO A 159 17.31 -1.27 9.80
C PRO A 159 17.35 -0.42 11.07
N ASN A 160 18.52 -0.39 11.72
CA ASN A 160 18.73 0.54 12.81
C ASN A 160 18.78 1.96 12.22
N TRP A 161 17.63 2.63 12.16
CA TRP A 161 17.49 3.94 11.54
C TRP A 161 18.43 4.99 12.13
N ASN A 162 18.75 4.90 13.43
CA ASN A 162 19.73 5.79 14.06
C ASN A 162 21.10 5.60 13.43
N GLU A 163 21.61 4.37 13.39
CA GLU A 163 22.92 4.08 12.81
C GLU A 163 22.97 4.40 11.31
N LEU A 164 21.90 4.06 10.59
CA LEU A 164 21.80 4.29 9.15
C LEU A 164 21.85 5.78 8.81
N LEU A 165 21.01 6.59 9.47
CA LEU A 165 20.91 8.03 9.17
C LEU A 165 22.04 8.86 9.78
N LEU A 166 22.76 8.35 10.80
CA LEU A 166 24.02 8.94 11.26
C LEU A 166 25.16 8.78 10.23
N GLN A 167 25.14 7.71 9.45
CA GLN A 167 26.17 7.45 8.43
C GLN A 167 25.86 8.12 7.10
N ASN A 168 24.59 8.11 6.71
CA ASN A 168 24.13 8.68 5.45
C ASN A 168 22.66 9.09 5.58
N ASN A 169 22.39 10.39 5.49
CA ASN A 169 21.03 10.91 5.48
C ASN A 169 20.34 10.79 4.10
N SER A 170 21.07 10.41 3.04
CA SER A 170 20.50 10.18 1.70
C SER A 170 20.33 8.70 1.41
N LEU A 171 19.09 8.25 1.21
CA LEU A 171 18.78 6.84 0.96
C LEU A 171 18.03 6.65 -0.35
N VAL A 172 18.45 5.65 -1.14
CA VAL A 172 17.75 5.19 -2.34
C VAL A 172 16.79 4.07 -1.97
N GLY A 173 15.55 4.19 -2.42
CA GLY A 173 14.53 3.16 -2.20
C GLY A 173 13.32 3.38 -3.10
N LYS A 174 12.17 2.85 -2.68
CA LYS A 174 10.97 2.84 -3.50
C LYS A 174 9.77 3.43 -2.77
N VAL A 175 8.93 4.14 -3.50
CA VAL A 175 7.66 4.65 -2.97
C VAL A 175 6.70 3.48 -2.75
N HIS A 176 6.26 3.26 -1.52
CA HIS A 176 5.24 2.27 -1.18
C HIS A 176 3.82 2.83 -1.31
N ALA A 177 3.61 4.09 -0.92
CA ALA A 177 2.36 4.82 -1.02
C ALA A 177 2.59 6.31 -0.74
N VAL A 178 1.67 7.14 -1.22
CA VAL A 178 1.58 8.56 -0.86
C VAL A 178 0.19 8.79 -0.26
N ALA A 179 0.14 9.41 0.92
CA ALA A 179 -1.10 9.67 1.66
C ALA A 179 -1.17 11.13 2.13
N GLY A 180 -2.33 11.54 2.66
CA GLY A 180 -2.53 12.91 3.16
C GLY A 180 -2.23 13.99 2.13
N SER A 181 -2.59 13.77 0.86
CA SER A 181 -2.30 14.67 -0.27
C SER A 181 -0.81 15.00 -0.47
N GLY A 182 0.10 14.08 -0.09
CA GLY A 182 1.55 14.26 -0.17
C GLY A 182 2.23 14.49 1.18
N SER A 183 1.48 14.78 2.24
CA SER A 183 2.08 15.04 3.57
C SER A 183 2.65 13.78 4.26
N VAL A 184 2.33 12.59 3.76
CA VAL A 184 2.93 11.33 4.21
C VAL A 184 3.40 10.52 3.01
N LEU A 185 4.68 10.16 3.03
CA LEU A 185 5.27 9.23 2.08
C LEU A 185 5.59 7.92 2.82
N MET A 186 5.05 6.80 2.35
CA MET A 186 5.48 5.48 2.82
C MET A 186 6.68 5.06 1.98
N PHE A 187 7.86 4.99 2.57
CA PHE A 187 9.11 4.66 1.91
C PHE A 187 9.48 3.20 2.16
N ASP A 188 9.72 2.44 1.09
CA ASP A 188 10.17 1.04 1.12
C ASP A 188 11.69 1.00 0.90
N TYR A 189 12.42 0.67 1.97
CA TYR A 189 13.87 0.54 1.99
C TYR A 189 14.25 -0.84 2.50
N GLN A 190 14.94 -1.63 1.67
CA GLN A 190 15.35 -2.99 2.02
C GLN A 190 14.20 -3.84 2.59
N GLN A 191 13.04 -3.79 1.93
CA GLN A 191 11.81 -4.49 2.32
C GLN A 191 11.15 -4.00 3.63
N THR A 192 11.68 -2.95 4.24
CA THR A 192 11.06 -2.26 5.38
C THR A 192 10.30 -1.04 4.90
N VAL A 193 9.00 -0.98 5.20
CA VAL A 193 8.19 0.20 4.93
C VAL A 193 8.12 1.09 6.15
N VAL A 194 8.56 2.34 6.00
CA VAL A 194 8.60 3.35 7.06
C VAL A 194 7.82 4.61 6.63
N PRO A 195 7.03 5.21 7.54
CA PRO A 195 6.40 6.49 7.25
C PRO A 195 7.43 7.64 7.29
N VAL A 196 7.37 8.51 6.29
CA VAL A 196 8.14 9.75 6.17
C VAL A 196 7.16 10.93 6.21
N ILE A 197 7.37 11.84 7.15
CA ILE A 197 6.63 13.09 7.28
C ILE A 197 7.14 14.09 6.23
N VAL A 198 6.22 14.72 5.51
CA VAL A 198 6.52 15.69 4.45
C VAL A 198 5.78 17.00 4.76
N TYR A 199 6.51 18.05 5.13
CA TYR A 199 5.91 19.37 5.41
C TYR A 199 5.51 20.14 4.16
N GLU A 200 6.14 19.86 3.02
CA GLU A 200 5.83 20.46 1.72
C GLU A 200 5.28 19.39 0.77
N PRO A 201 3.95 19.14 0.77
CA PRO A 201 3.36 18.01 0.04
C PRO A 201 3.61 18.04 -1.47
N GLU A 202 3.90 19.20 -2.04
CA GLU A 202 4.25 19.39 -3.45
C GLU A 202 5.44 18.54 -3.89
N LEU A 203 6.36 18.22 -2.98
CA LEU A 203 7.55 17.41 -3.24
C LEU A 203 7.22 15.94 -3.56
N THR A 204 6.10 15.41 -3.05
CA THR A 204 5.80 13.96 -3.10
C THR A 204 4.43 13.63 -3.67
N LYS A 205 3.48 14.58 -3.73
CA LYS A 205 2.08 14.32 -4.13
C LYS A 205 1.91 13.68 -5.52
N ASN A 206 2.90 13.83 -6.40
CA ASN A 206 2.88 13.30 -7.76
C ASN A 206 3.64 11.98 -7.91
N LEU A 207 4.26 11.47 -6.84
CA LEU A 207 4.96 10.18 -6.86
C LEU A 207 3.97 9.03 -6.93
N TRP A 208 4.34 8.00 -7.67
CA TRP A 208 3.57 6.78 -7.84
C TRP A 208 4.12 5.67 -6.95
N ARG A 209 3.25 4.79 -6.46
CA ARG A 209 3.68 3.54 -5.83
C ARG A 209 4.54 2.77 -6.82
N GLY A 210 5.77 2.49 -6.41
CA GLY A 210 6.78 1.82 -7.22
C GLY A 210 7.89 2.73 -7.74
N ASP A 211 7.74 4.06 -7.69
CA ASP A 211 8.78 4.98 -8.12
C ASP A 211 10.06 4.78 -7.30
N LYS A 212 11.22 4.78 -7.97
CA LYS A 212 12.54 4.77 -7.34
C LYS A 212 12.92 6.21 -7.02
N VAL A 213 13.19 6.47 -5.75
CA VAL A 213 13.53 7.81 -5.25
C VAL A 213 14.76 7.75 -4.36
N GLU A 214 15.55 8.81 -4.41
CA GLU A 214 16.55 9.14 -3.41
C GLU A 214 15.95 10.22 -2.50
N LEU A 215 16.00 9.99 -1.19
CA LEU A 215 15.43 10.87 -0.17
C LEU A 215 16.49 11.31 0.82
N THR A 216 16.51 12.60 1.15
CA THR A 216 17.26 13.14 2.28
C THR A 216 16.37 13.14 3.54
N LEU A 217 16.79 12.41 4.57
CA LEU A 217 15.95 11.99 5.68
C LEU A 217 16.59 12.27 7.05
N SER A 218 15.74 12.61 8.01
CA SER A 218 16.08 12.70 9.44
C SER A 218 15.14 11.84 10.28
N LEU A 219 15.57 11.55 11.50
CA LEU A 219 14.70 10.95 12.51
C LEU A 219 13.84 12.01 13.18
N VAL A 220 12.55 11.69 13.32
CA VAL A 220 11.68 12.44 14.21
C VAL A 220 12.04 12.02 15.65
N PRO A 221 12.23 12.97 16.59
CA PRO A 221 12.61 12.64 17.97
C PRO A 221 11.60 11.80 18.75
N SER A 222 10.36 11.69 18.26
CA SER A 222 9.27 10.96 18.93
C SER A 222 8.17 10.59 17.92
N PRO A 223 7.52 9.43 18.04
CA PRO A 223 7.70 8.39 19.06
C PRO A 223 8.91 7.47 18.81
N ASP A 224 9.39 6.81 19.86
CA ASP A 224 10.52 5.87 19.79
C ASP A 224 10.21 4.66 18.88
N LYS A 225 8.94 4.22 18.82
CA LYS A 225 8.48 3.10 18.00
C LYS A 225 7.05 3.31 17.44
N PRO A 226 6.80 2.96 16.17
CA PRO A 226 7.82 2.73 15.15
C PRO A 226 8.62 4.02 14.90
N ALA A 227 9.85 3.89 14.38
CA ALA A 227 10.62 5.05 13.98
C ALA A 227 9.83 5.86 12.95
N HIS A 228 9.76 7.17 13.15
CA HIS A 228 9.21 8.09 12.17
C HIS A 228 10.36 8.85 11.54
N LEU A 229 10.36 8.90 10.21
CA LEU A 229 11.31 9.69 9.46
C LEU A 229 10.66 10.99 9.02
N MET A 230 11.49 11.96 8.69
CA MET A 230 11.07 13.24 8.16
C MET A 230 11.97 13.62 7.00
N LEU A 231 11.35 14.16 5.96
CA LEU A 231 12.06 14.70 4.82
C LEU A 231 12.80 15.97 5.25
N GLU A 232 14.13 15.99 5.15
CA GLU A 232 14.92 17.18 5.47
C GLU A 232 14.80 18.18 4.32
N ASN A 233 14.15 19.32 4.54
CA ASN A 233 14.20 20.42 3.58
C ASN A 233 15.00 21.58 4.19
N ASP A 234 16.23 21.76 3.74
CA ASP A 234 17.09 22.88 4.13
C ASP A 234 16.85 24.13 3.25
N GLY A 235 15.99 24.03 2.23
CA GLY A 235 15.67 25.09 1.29
C GLY A 235 16.71 25.30 0.17
N GLU A 236 17.86 24.62 0.24
CA GLU A 236 18.94 24.71 -0.75
C GLU A 236 19.00 23.48 -1.65
N ASN A 237 18.70 22.29 -1.09
CA ASN A 237 18.71 21.02 -1.80
C ASN A 237 17.29 20.50 -2.00
N ASN A 238 17.02 19.88 -3.16
CA ASN A 238 15.77 19.16 -3.37
C ASN A 238 15.87 17.80 -2.65
N PRO A 239 15.10 17.57 -1.57
CA PRO A 239 15.26 16.36 -0.76
C PRO A 239 14.58 15.13 -1.35
N VAL A 240 13.88 15.29 -2.47
CA VAL A 240 13.25 14.19 -3.22
C VAL A 240 13.79 14.20 -4.64
N LYS A 241 14.65 13.23 -4.94
CA LYS A 241 15.13 13.00 -6.31
C LYS A 241 14.49 11.75 -6.88
N LEU A 242 13.62 11.95 -7.88
CA LEU A 242 13.06 10.86 -8.67
C LEU A 242 14.15 10.27 -9.57
N ILE A 243 14.55 9.03 -9.31
CA ILE A 243 15.56 8.31 -10.11
C ILE A 243 14.89 7.61 -11.29
N LYS A 244 13.78 6.92 -11.04
CA LYS A 244 13.04 6.15 -12.05
C LYS A 244 11.56 6.15 -11.73
N SER A 245 10.74 6.60 -12.67
CA SER A 245 9.29 6.47 -12.51
C SER A 245 8.79 5.13 -13.03
N VAL A 246 7.92 4.47 -12.27
CA VAL A 246 7.20 3.28 -12.78
C VAL A 246 6.12 3.65 -13.78
N ARG A 247 5.67 4.91 -13.79
CA ARG A 247 4.73 5.41 -14.79
C ARG A 247 5.31 5.31 -16.20
N ASP A 248 6.61 5.53 -16.33
CA ASP A 248 7.32 5.49 -17.61
C ASP A 248 7.36 4.08 -18.22
N LEU A 249 7.03 3.04 -17.43
CA LEU A 249 6.90 1.67 -17.91
C LEU A 249 5.62 1.41 -18.68
N GLU A 250 4.60 2.27 -18.57
CA GLU A 250 3.29 2.03 -19.21
C GLU A 250 3.45 1.90 -20.73
N LYS A 251 3.08 0.72 -21.24
CA LYS A 251 3.16 0.30 -22.65
C LYS A 251 4.57 0.20 -23.22
N GLN A 252 5.60 0.17 -22.38
CA GLN A 252 6.96 -0.07 -22.85
C GLN A 252 7.21 -1.57 -23.08
N PRO A 253 7.85 -1.95 -24.19
CA PRO A 253 8.37 -3.30 -24.34
C PRO A 253 9.49 -3.52 -23.32
N LEU A 254 9.42 -4.61 -22.58
CA LEU A 254 10.36 -4.93 -21.51
C LEU A 254 10.68 -6.43 -21.54
N SER A 255 11.96 -6.75 -21.36
CA SER A 255 12.42 -8.11 -21.06
C SER A 255 12.85 -8.12 -19.61
N VAL A 256 12.22 -8.97 -18.80
CA VAL A 256 12.48 -9.10 -17.36
C VAL A 256 12.97 -10.50 -17.08
N GLU A 257 14.06 -10.61 -16.35
CA GLU A 257 14.65 -11.86 -15.89
C GLU A 257 14.88 -11.79 -14.39
N GLY A 258 14.60 -12.90 -13.70
CA GLY A 258 14.89 -13.03 -12.28
C GLY A 258 14.12 -14.17 -11.63
N PRO A 259 14.14 -14.25 -10.28
CA PRO A 259 13.48 -15.33 -9.56
C PRO A 259 11.98 -15.44 -9.84
N LEU A 260 11.49 -16.67 -9.95
CA LEU A 260 10.06 -16.98 -10.00
C LEU A 260 9.42 -16.67 -8.65
N VAL A 261 8.31 -15.92 -8.68
CA VAL A 261 7.57 -15.49 -7.48
C VAL A 261 6.12 -15.94 -7.55
N ARG A 262 5.61 -16.41 -6.40
CA ARG A 262 4.19 -16.72 -6.19
C ARG A 262 3.59 -15.82 -5.12
N PHE A 263 2.59 -15.03 -5.49
CA PHE A 263 1.70 -14.37 -4.53
C PHE A 263 0.53 -15.30 -4.22
N PRO A 264 0.35 -15.79 -2.98
CA PRO A 264 -0.77 -16.66 -2.62
C PRO A 264 -2.13 -15.95 -2.75
N LYS A 265 -3.19 -16.75 -2.71
CA LYS A 265 -4.57 -16.24 -2.74
C LYS A 265 -4.79 -15.23 -1.61
N ASN A 266 -5.31 -14.06 -1.96
CA ASN A 266 -5.61 -12.99 -1.03
C ASN A 266 -6.71 -12.05 -1.60
N PRO A 267 -7.21 -11.07 -0.83
CA PRO A 267 -8.26 -10.17 -1.32
C PRO A 267 -7.93 -9.40 -2.61
N ILE A 268 -6.64 -9.19 -2.91
CA ILE A 268 -6.16 -8.54 -4.14
C ILE A 268 -6.00 -9.56 -5.27
N TYR A 269 -5.38 -10.70 -4.99
CA TYR A 269 -5.15 -11.78 -5.96
C TYR A 269 -6.00 -13.00 -5.58
N LYS A 270 -7.25 -13.05 -6.03
CA LYS A 270 -8.21 -14.10 -5.61
C LYS A 270 -7.75 -15.52 -5.95
N ASP A 271 -7.11 -15.68 -7.10
CA ASP A 271 -6.50 -16.95 -7.54
C ASP A 271 -4.99 -17.00 -7.26
N GLY A 272 -4.48 -15.94 -6.64
CA GLY A 272 -3.07 -15.64 -6.53
C GLY A 272 -2.48 -15.13 -7.85
N ALA A 273 -1.17 -14.96 -7.89
CA ALA A 273 -0.49 -14.44 -9.08
C ALA A 273 0.95 -14.95 -9.17
N TRP A 274 1.42 -15.12 -10.40
CA TRP A 274 2.82 -15.36 -10.72
C TRP A 274 3.53 -14.05 -11.06
N ALA A 275 4.81 -13.96 -10.73
CA ALA A 275 5.62 -12.80 -11.04
C ALA A 275 7.08 -13.14 -11.27
N ILE A 276 7.80 -12.20 -11.89
CA ILE A 276 9.26 -12.17 -11.95
C ILE A 276 9.75 -11.11 -10.97
N GLU A 277 10.61 -11.49 -10.04
CA GLU A 277 11.32 -10.52 -9.19
C GLU A 277 12.50 -9.92 -9.95
N TYR A 278 12.58 -8.60 -9.97
CA TYR A 278 13.70 -7.86 -10.56
C TYR A 278 14.28 -6.93 -9.51
N THR A 279 15.59 -7.03 -9.28
CA THR A 279 16.34 -6.16 -8.36
C THR A 279 17.41 -5.43 -9.16
N ASP A 280 17.46 -4.11 -9.01
CA ASP A 280 18.44 -3.26 -9.70
C ASP A 280 19.76 -3.12 -8.93
N GLU A 281 20.68 -2.34 -9.48
CA GLU A 281 22.01 -2.08 -8.89
C GLU A 281 21.97 -1.43 -7.49
N ASP A 282 20.91 -0.67 -7.19
CA ASP A 282 20.70 -0.02 -5.89
C ASP A 282 19.92 -0.93 -4.91
N GLN A 283 19.77 -2.22 -5.24
CA GLN A 283 19.02 -3.20 -4.45
C GLN A 283 17.52 -2.88 -4.33
N VAL A 284 16.97 -2.10 -5.26
CA VAL A 284 15.53 -1.83 -5.30
C VAL A 284 14.84 -2.94 -6.08
N THR A 285 13.87 -3.59 -5.43
CA THR A 285 13.16 -4.75 -5.98
C THR A 285 11.76 -4.40 -6.49
N TRP A 286 11.40 -4.86 -7.68
CA TRP A 286 10.03 -4.90 -8.21
C TRP A 286 9.58 -6.33 -8.47
N ASN A 287 8.27 -6.55 -8.47
CA ASN A 287 7.68 -7.80 -8.93
C ASN A 287 6.83 -7.48 -10.15
N PHE A 288 7.16 -8.05 -11.29
CA PHE A 288 6.35 -7.92 -12.49
C PHE A 288 5.34 -9.05 -12.53
N ILE A 289 4.06 -8.74 -12.26
CA ILE A 289 2.98 -9.73 -12.32
C ILE A 289 2.85 -10.20 -13.77
N LEU A 290 2.87 -11.50 -13.99
CA LEU A 290 2.71 -12.09 -15.32
C LEU A 290 1.22 -12.15 -15.66
N GLN A 291 0.86 -11.60 -16.83
CA GLN A 291 -0.51 -11.64 -17.32
C GLN A 291 -0.52 -12.02 -18.80
N GLY A 292 -1.42 -12.92 -19.18
CA GLY A 292 -1.69 -13.25 -20.58
C GLY A 292 -2.21 -12.03 -21.33
N LYS A 293 -1.60 -11.71 -22.47
CA LYS A 293 -1.94 -10.55 -23.29
C LYS A 293 -3.37 -10.61 -23.86
N ASP A 294 -3.80 -11.79 -24.27
CA ASP A 294 -5.03 -12.04 -25.02
C ASP A 294 -6.01 -13.00 -24.28
N GLY A 295 -6.10 -12.87 -22.96
CA GLY A 295 -7.16 -13.50 -22.16
C GLY A 295 -6.82 -14.84 -21.52
N ASP A 296 -7.86 -15.59 -21.16
CA ASP A 296 -7.77 -16.71 -20.20
C ASP A 296 -6.92 -17.89 -20.69
N GLU A 297 -6.93 -18.19 -22.00
CA GLU A 297 -6.14 -19.30 -22.55
C GLU A 297 -4.62 -19.04 -22.40
N GLN A 298 -4.18 -17.82 -22.69
CA GLN A 298 -2.78 -17.43 -22.47
C GLN A 298 -2.44 -17.41 -20.98
N GLN A 299 -3.35 -16.93 -20.13
CA GLN A 299 -3.15 -16.96 -18.68
C GLN A 299 -2.98 -18.40 -18.17
N GLN A 300 -3.80 -19.33 -18.64
CA GLN A 300 -3.68 -20.75 -18.26
C GLN A 300 -2.34 -21.35 -18.70
N ALA A 301 -1.85 -21.01 -19.89
CA ALA A 301 -0.55 -21.46 -20.36
C ALA A 301 0.60 -20.94 -19.48
N ILE A 302 0.55 -19.66 -19.08
CA ILE A 302 1.50 -19.05 -18.14
C ILE A 302 1.42 -19.75 -16.79
N ASP A 303 0.22 -19.93 -16.25
CA ASP A 303 -0.01 -20.58 -14.97
C ASP A 303 0.52 -22.01 -14.96
N GLN A 304 0.27 -22.78 -16.02
CA GLN A 304 0.81 -24.13 -16.19
C GLN A 304 2.34 -24.14 -16.26
N PHE A 305 2.94 -23.23 -17.01
CA PHE A 305 4.39 -23.13 -17.10
C PHE A 305 5.01 -22.85 -15.72
N CYS A 306 4.53 -21.80 -15.04
CA CYS A 306 5.02 -21.41 -13.73
C CYS A 306 4.75 -22.50 -12.68
N GLN A 307 3.58 -23.13 -12.69
CA GLN A 307 3.24 -24.21 -11.77
C GLN A 307 4.18 -25.41 -11.95
N ARG A 308 4.45 -25.83 -13.20
CA ARG A 308 5.41 -26.92 -13.45
C ARG A 308 6.79 -26.59 -12.89
N LEU A 309 7.35 -25.42 -13.21
CA LEU A 309 8.65 -25.03 -12.64
C LEU A 309 8.62 -24.95 -11.10
N TRP A 310 7.48 -24.52 -10.56
CA TRP A 310 7.28 -24.43 -9.11
C TRP A 310 7.18 -25.80 -8.44
N GLU A 311 6.61 -26.81 -9.11
CA GLU A 311 6.43 -28.18 -8.61
C GLU A 311 7.64 -29.08 -8.88
N ASP A 312 8.18 -29.05 -10.10
CA ASP A 312 9.29 -29.90 -10.55
C ASP A 312 10.56 -29.64 -9.72
N LEU A 313 10.69 -28.44 -9.14
CA LEU A 313 11.80 -28.03 -8.30
C LEU A 313 11.43 -27.92 -6.81
N ALA A 314 10.14 -27.97 -6.46
CA ALA A 314 9.68 -28.12 -5.08
C ALA A 314 9.55 -29.60 -4.73
N ALA A 315 10.50 -30.14 -3.97
CA ALA A 315 10.28 -31.42 -3.31
C ALA A 315 8.91 -31.39 -2.57
N PRO A 316 8.12 -32.48 -2.62
CA PRO A 316 6.90 -32.59 -1.83
C PRO A 316 7.29 -32.57 -0.36
N LEU A 317 6.93 -31.51 0.36
CA LEU A 317 7.33 -31.31 1.74
C LEU A 317 6.11 -31.44 2.65
N GLU A 318 6.19 -32.44 3.52
CA GLU A 318 5.32 -32.58 4.69
C GLU A 318 5.54 -31.37 5.62
N GLU A 319 4.44 -30.84 6.15
CA GLU A 319 4.43 -29.91 7.29
C GLU A 319 5.29 -28.63 7.16
N GLY A 320 4.94 -27.77 6.20
CA GLY A 320 5.06 -26.31 6.37
C GLY A 320 6.44 -25.67 6.17
N HIS A 321 7.47 -26.43 5.81
CA HIS A 321 8.78 -25.89 5.47
C HIS A 321 9.16 -26.30 4.04
N LYS A 322 9.03 -25.38 3.07
CA LYS A 322 9.58 -25.62 1.74
C LYS A 322 11.06 -25.25 1.71
N GLU A 323 11.97 -26.22 1.85
CA GLU A 323 13.38 -26.02 1.51
C GLU A 323 13.49 -25.48 0.07
N GLY A 324 14.36 -24.49 -0.15
CA GLY A 324 14.57 -23.88 -1.47
C GLY A 324 13.75 -22.64 -1.78
N PHE A 325 12.80 -22.26 -0.93
CA PHE A 325 12.02 -21.02 -1.09
C PHE A 325 12.40 -19.98 -0.05
N MET A 326 12.49 -18.73 -0.50
CA MET A 326 12.59 -17.57 0.37
C MET A 326 11.21 -16.96 0.53
N LEU A 327 10.86 -16.65 1.77
CA LEU A 327 9.68 -15.87 2.05
C LEU A 327 10.01 -14.42 1.63
N GLY A 328 9.14 -13.79 0.81
CA GLY A 328 9.10 -12.35 0.46
C GLY A 328 7.81 -11.67 0.99
N ARG A 329 7.75 -10.37 1.34
CA ARG A 329 6.51 -9.76 1.90
C ARG A 329 5.25 -10.12 1.07
N GLN A 330 4.35 -10.95 1.64
CA GLN A 330 3.16 -11.54 0.98
C GLN A 330 3.40 -12.42 -0.25
N LYS A 331 4.58 -13.01 -0.39
CA LYS A 331 4.95 -13.82 -1.56
C LYS A 331 5.95 -14.90 -1.18
N TYR A 332 6.07 -15.89 -2.05
CA TYR A 332 7.15 -16.86 -2.04
C TYR A 332 8.06 -16.55 -3.22
N VAL A 333 9.36 -16.61 -2.98
CA VAL A 333 10.40 -16.43 -4.00
C VAL A 333 11.13 -17.76 -4.12
N HIS A 334 11.32 -18.23 -5.34
CA HIS A 334 12.18 -19.38 -5.62
C HIS A 334 13.55 -18.87 -6.09
N PRO A 335 14.50 -18.54 -5.19
CA PRO A 335 15.74 -17.84 -5.55
C PRO A 335 16.60 -18.58 -6.57
N SER A 336 16.54 -19.91 -6.62
CA SER A 336 17.27 -20.74 -7.59
C SER A 336 16.55 -20.95 -8.93
N THR A 337 15.27 -20.62 -9.04
CA THR A 337 14.50 -20.78 -10.28
C THR A 337 14.33 -19.43 -10.91
N LYS A 338 15.14 -19.14 -11.93
CA LYS A 338 14.99 -17.94 -12.72
C LYS A 338 14.14 -18.19 -13.93
N ILE A 339 13.30 -17.22 -14.25
CA ILE A 339 12.53 -17.18 -15.49
C ILE A 339 12.79 -15.85 -16.16
N LYS A 340 12.62 -15.85 -17.48
CA LYS A 340 12.67 -14.66 -18.31
C LYS A 340 11.40 -14.54 -19.12
N ALA A 341 10.88 -13.34 -19.24
CA ALA A 341 9.74 -13.06 -20.10
C ALA A 341 9.91 -11.72 -20.81
N THR A 342 9.36 -11.63 -22.02
CA THR A 342 9.38 -10.40 -22.81
C THR A 342 7.96 -9.99 -23.18
N GLY A 343 7.57 -8.76 -22.88
CA GLY A 343 6.21 -8.31 -23.10
C GLY A 343 6.04 -6.81 -22.97
N LEU A 344 4.78 -6.37 -22.80
CA LEU A 344 4.44 -4.97 -22.59
C LEU A 344 4.19 -4.71 -21.11
N ALA A 345 4.99 -3.83 -20.51
CA ALA A 345 4.79 -3.42 -19.13
C ALA A 345 3.54 -2.53 -18.99
N ARG A 346 2.82 -2.67 -17.88
CA ARG A 346 1.62 -1.90 -17.54
C ARG A 346 1.67 -1.42 -16.10
N GLN A 347 1.54 -0.10 -15.93
CA GLN A 347 1.36 0.60 -14.67
C GLN A 347 0.26 1.64 -14.88
N THR A 348 -0.98 1.21 -14.66
CA THR A 348 -2.15 1.95 -15.15
C THR A 348 -2.64 3.03 -14.19
N ASN A 349 -2.26 2.95 -12.91
CA ASN A 349 -2.66 3.92 -11.90
C ASN A 349 -1.59 4.09 -10.80
N PRO A 350 -1.58 5.23 -10.08
CA PRO A 350 -0.58 5.52 -9.05
C PRO A 350 -0.56 4.58 -7.84
N SER A 351 -1.66 3.87 -7.58
CA SER A 351 -1.82 2.98 -6.42
C SER A 351 -1.50 1.51 -6.71
N GLN A 352 -1.33 1.16 -7.99
CA GLN A 352 -1.14 -0.22 -8.43
C GLN A 352 0.09 -0.82 -7.74
N PRO A 353 -0.05 -1.96 -7.04
CA PRO A 353 0.96 -2.45 -6.10
C PRO A 353 2.25 -2.93 -6.76
N ASN A 354 2.11 -3.52 -7.93
CA ASN A 354 3.16 -4.15 -8.70
C ASN A 354 2.90 -3.86 -10.18
N PRO A 355 3.92 -3.56 -11.00
CA PRO A 355 3.74 -3.49 -12.45
C PRO A 355 3.30 -4.85 -13.00
N ILE A 356 2.57 -4.83 -14.11
CA ILE A 356 2.15 -6.03 -14.83
C ILE A 356 3.02 -6.14 -16.09
N LEU A 357 3.44 -7.35 -16.46
CA LEU A 357 4.06 -7.66 -17.73
C LEU A 357 3.07 -8.50 -18.55
N MET A 358 2.50 -7.88 -19.58
CA MET A 358 1.59 -8.54 -20.51
C MET A 358 2.41 -9.32 -21.53
N ILE A 359 2.32 -10.65 -21.51
CA ILE A 359 3.18 -11.54 -22.29
C ILE A 359 2.37 -12.48 -23.18
N ASP A 360 2.97 -12.87 -24.28
CA ASP A 360 2.59 -14.07 -25.02
C ASP A 360 3.33 -15.27 -24.39
N PRO A 361 2.69 -16.43 -24.12
CA PRO A 361 3.31 -17.54 -23.38
C PRO A 361 4.59 -18.10 -23.99
N ASP A 362 4.78 -17.94 -25.29
CA ASP A 362 5.98 -18.35 -26.05
C ASP A 362 7.22 -17.49 -25.76
N THR A 363 7.03 -16.32 -25.13
CA THR A 363 8.11 -15.44 -24.68
C THR A 363 8.62 -15.76 -23.28
N LEU A 364 7.96 -16.68 -22.56
CA LEU A 364 8.28 -17.08 -21.21
C LEU A 364 9.16 -18.33 -21.23
N GLU A 365 10.34 -18.23 -20.65
CA GLU A 365 11.33 -19.30 -20.61
C GLU A 365 11.99 -19.41 -19.23
N GLN A 366 12.53 -20.60 -18.95
CA GLN A 366 13.41 -20.78 -17.80
C GLN A 366 14.77 -20.21 -18.16
N ALA A 367 15.30 -19.32 -17.31
CA ALA A 367 16.63 -18.75 -17.48
C ALA A 367 17.67 -19.63 -16.77
N GLU A 368 18.91 -19.60 -17.29
CA GLU A 368 20.05 -20.36 -16.76
C GLU A 368 20.59 -19.83 -15.41
#